data_AF-A0A957Q9H9-F1
#
_entry.id   AF-A0A957Q9H9-F1
#
_cell.length_a   1.000
_cell.length_b   1.000
_cell.length_c   1.000
_cell.angle_alpha   90.00
_cell.angle_beta   90.00
_cell.angle_gamma   90.00
#
_symmetry.space_group_name_H-M   'P 1'
#
loop_
_entity.id
_entity.type
_entity.pdbx_description
1 polymer ?
#
loop_
_entity_poly.entity_id
_entity_poly.type
_entity_poly.pdbx_seq_one_letter_code
_entity_poly.pdbx_strand_id
1 'polypeptide(L)'
;MPFQPIPALTAAIPDHQFVVYADACSGVPGALHEETFAAVNQVIQRLDPPPEFIAFPGDEIRGLTADDDALRDQWQYWFAHEMAWLDRAA
;
A
#
# COMPACT_ATOMS: atom_id res chain seq x y z
N MET A 1 -17.41 12.07 -5.74
CA MET A 1 -18.36 11.35 -4.87
C MET A 1 -17.68 11.16 -3.53
N PRO A 2 -18.33 11.43 -2.38
CA PRO A 2 -17.71 11.10 -1.09
C PRO A 2 -17.51 9.58 -1.02
N PHE A 3 -16.31 9.13 -0.62
CA PHE A 3 -16.04 7.71 -0.46
C PHE A 3 -16.89 7.15 0.69
N GLN A 4 -17.65 6.09 0.43
CA GLN A 4 -18.43 5.42 1.46
C GLN A 4 -17.50 4.54 2.33
N PRO A 5 -17.53 4.70 3.67
CA PRO A 5 -16.74 3.87 4.58
C PRO A 5 -17.05 2.37 4.44
N ILE A 6 -16.05 1.54 4.69
CA ILE A 6 -16.12 0.08 4.76
C ILE A 6 -15.86 -0.29 6.23
N PRO A 7 -16.81 -0.93 6.93
CA PRO A 7 -16.55 -1.40 8.29
C PRO A 7 -15.36 -2.35 8.33
N ALA A 8 -14.35 -2.03 9.14
CA ALA A 8 -13.19 -2.87 9.32
C ALA A 8 -13.54 -4.12 10.15
N LEU A 9 -12.79 -5.20 9.93
CA LEU A 9 -12.83 -6.36 10.81
C LEU A 9 -12.05 -6.04 12.08
N THR A 10 -12.74 -5.92 13.21
CA THR A 10 -12.14 -5.60 14.52
C THR A 10 -12.15 -6.81 15.43
N ALA A 11 -11.14 -6.93 16.30
CA ALA A 11 -11.13 -7.94 17.35
C ALA A 11 -12.28 -7.71 18.37
N ALA A 12 -12.75 -8.78 19.01
CA ALA A 12 -13.79 -8.69 20.04
C ALA A 12 -13.30 -8.03 21.34
N ILE A 13 -11.99 -8.05 21.57
CA ILE A 13 -11.29 -7.35 22.64
C ILE A 13 -10.39 -6.27 22.02
N PRO A 14 -10.12 -5.15 22.73
CA PRO A 14 -9.17 -4.15 22.24
C PRO A 14 -7.79 -4.77 21.99
N ASP A 15 -7.32 -4.65 20.75
CA ASP A 15 -6.01 -5.10 20.28
C ASP A 15 -5.64 -4.29 19.02
N HIS A 16 -4.48 -4.54 18.44
CA HIS A 16 -4.01 -3.81 17.28
C HIS A 16 -4.84 -4.09 16.02
N GLN A 17 -5.21 -3.02 15.32
CA GLN A 17 -5.87 -3.03 14.02
C GLN A 17 -4.86 -2.64 12.95
N PHE A 18 -4.44 -3.58 12.11
CA PHE A 18 -3.47 -3.34 11.06
C PHE A 18 -3.82 -4.11 9.79
N VAL A 19 -3.20 -3.73 8.67
CA VAL A 19 -3.32 -4.45 7.39
C VAL A 19 -2.02 -5.19 7.11
N VAL A 20 -2.11 -6.45 6.73
CA VAL A 20 -1.01 -7.16 6.07
C VAL A 20 -1.22 -7.03 4.57
N TYR A 21 -0.25 -6.45 3.87
CA TYR A 21 -0.32 -6.21 2.44
C TYR A 21 0.98 -6.71 1.79
N ALA A 22 0.89 -7.73 0.94
CA ALA A 22 2.04 -8.37 0.31
C ALA A 22 1.83 -8.50 -1.19
N ASP A 23 2.87 -8.91 -1.90
CA ASP A 23 2.81 -9.34 -3.30
C ASP A 23 2.20 -8.28 -4.24
N ALA A 24 2.41 -7.01 -3.92
CA ALA A 24 1.94 -5.89 -4.73
C ALA A 24 2.68 -5.85 -6.09
N CYS A 25 3.97 -6.21 -6.08
CA CYS A 25 4.86 -6.20 -7.25
C CYS A 25 4.80 -4.88 -8.05
N SER A 26 4.63 -3.74 -7.37
CA SER A 26 4.39 -2.43 -7.99
C SER A 26 5.71 -1.67 -8.27
N GLY A 27 5.72 -0.34 -8.21
CA GLY A 27 6.92 0.48 -8.41
C GLY A 27 7.29 0.73 -9.87
N VAL A 28 6.48 0.31 -10.84
CA VAL A 28 6.73 0.57 -12.27
C VAL A 28 5.62 1.46 -12.85
N PRO A 29 5.94 2.73 -13.22
CA PRO A 29 4.95 3.65 -13.76
C PRO A 29 4.24 3.11 -15.01
N GLY A 30 2.92 3.20 -15.04
CA GLY A 30 2.05 2.74 -16.13
C GLY A 30 1.89 1.22 -16.23
N ALA A 31 2.44 0.44 -15.29
CA ALA A 31 2.26 -1.00 -15.27
C ALA A 31 0.89 -1.38 -14.68
N LEU A 32 0.39 -2.57 -15.04
CA LEU A 32 -0.86 -3.11 -14.47
C LEU A 32 -0.85 -3.16 -12.94
N HIS A 33 0.30 -3.48 -12.34
CA HIS A 33 0.43 -3.58 -10.89
C HIS A 33 0.25 -2.23 -10.18
N GLU A 34 0.61 -1.11 -10.81
CA GLU A 34 0.35 0.23 -10.26
C GLU A 34 -1.16 0.47 -10.14
N GLU A 35 -1.92 0.15 -11.20
CA GLU A 35 -3.38 0.33 -11.21
C GLU A 35 -4.07 -0.54 -10.16
N THR A 36 -3.70 -1.83 -10.08
CA THR A 36 -4.29 -2.74 -9.10
C THR A 36 -3.88 -2.39 -7.67
N PHE A 37 -2.64 -1.96 -7.45
CA PHE A 37 -2.14 -1.47 -6.17
C PHE A 37 -2.90 -0.23 -5.73
N ALA A 38 -3.08 0.75 -6.62
CA ALA A 38 -3.89 1.94 -6.35
C ALA A 38 -5.36 1.61 -6.01
N ALA A 39 -5.95 0.64 -6.70
CA ALA A 39 -7.33 0.19 -6.42
C ALA A 39 -7.47 -0.42 -5.02
N VAL A 40 -6.51 -1.21 -4.57
CA VAL A 40 -6.49 -1.77 -3.21
C VAL A 40 -6.21 -0.68 -2.17
N ASN A 41 -5.28 0.25 -2.43
CA ASN A 41 -5.03 1.40 -1.57
C ASN A 41 -6.30 2.24 -1.34
N GLN A 42 -7.15 2.39 -2.35
CA GLN A 42 -8.45 3.05 -2.20
C GLN A 42 -9.42 2.27 -1.30
N VAL A 43 -9.36 0.94 -1.26
CA VAL A 43 -10.14 0.13 -0.32
C VAL A 43 -9.63 0.34 1.11
N ILE A 44 -8.31 0.32 1.30
CA ILE A 44 -7.69 0.51 2.63
C ILE A 44 -8.04 1.88 3.22
N GLN A 45 -7.99 2.94 2.42
CA GLN A 45 -8.37 4.31 2.83
C GLN A 45 -9.83 4.46 3.29
N ARG A 46 -10.68 3.47 3.00
CA ARG A 46 -12.10 3.48 3.37
C ARG A 46 -12.40 2.65 4.62
N LEU A 47 -11.43 1.91 5.13
CA LEU A 47 -11.63 1.09 6.33
C LEU A 47 -11.94 1.98 7.53
N ASP A 48 -12.98 1.62 8.29
CA ASP A 48 -13.40 2.31 9.51
C ASP A 48 -13.61 1.31 10.66
N PRO A 49 -12.81 1.38 11.75
CA PRO A 49 -11.69 2.31 11.95
C PRO A 49 -10.52 2.08 10.95
N PRO A 50 -9.71 3.11 10.66
CA PRO A 50 -8.51 2.94 9.84
C PRO A 50 -7.47 2.06 10.53
N PRO A 51 -6.58 1.38 9.78
CA PRO A 51 -5.49 0.65 10.38
C PRO A 51 -4.48 1.59 11.05
N GLU A 52 -3.91 1.14 12.18
CA GLU A 52 -2.81 1.83 12.87
C GLU A 52 -1.52 1.84 12.03
N PHE A 53 -1.28 0.76 11.28
CA PHE A 53 -0.16 0.62 10.36
C PHE A 53 -0.44 -0.43 9.29
N ILE A 54 0.42 -0.47 8.27
CA ILE A 54 0.42 -1.49 7.22
C ILE A 54 1.74 -2.26 7.33
N ALA A 55 1.65 -3.58 7.46
CA ALA A 55 2.78 -4.48 7.44
C ALA A 55 2.96 -5.03 6.02
N PHE A 56 4.07 -4.67 5.38
CA PHE A 56 4.51 -5.25 4.12
C PHE A 56 5.58 -6.33 4.41
N PRO A 57 5.28 -7.62 4.17
CA PRO A 57 6.21 -8.71 4.44
C PRO A 57 7.13 -9.05 3.26
N GLY A 58 6.98 -8.37 2.11
CA GLY A 58 7.77 -8.60 0.91
C GLY A 58 6.98 -8.37 -0.39
N ASP A 59 7.72 -8.37 -1.50
CA ASP A 59 7.23 -8.19 -2.87
C ASP A 59 6.40 -6.90 -3.07
N GLU A 60 6.83 -5.80 -2.44
CA GLU A 60 6.21 -4.48 -2.56
C GLU A 60 6.39 -3.90 -3.97
N ILE A 61 7.61 -4.00 -4.49
CA ILE A 61 7.99 -3.60 -5.84
C ILE A 61 8.27 -4.82 -6.71
N ARG A 62 8.23 -4.64 -8.04
CA ARG A 62 8.49 -5.72 -9.00
C ARG A 62 9.88 -6.36 -8.80
N GLY A 63 10.90 -5.57 -8.49
CA GLY A 63 12.18 -5.98 -7.87
C GLY A 63 13.12 -6.87 -8.69
N LEU A 64 12.64 -7.62 -9.69
CA LEU A 64 13.44 -8.59 -10.45
C LEU A 64 14.20 -7.90 -11.60
N THR A 65 15.32 -7.26 -11.26
CA THR A 65 16.22 -6.60 -12.21
C THR A 65 17.68 -6.78 -11.78
N ALA A 66 18.61 -6.79 -12.74
CA ALA A 66 20.05 -6.75 -12.49
C ALA A 66 20.62 -5.32 -12.52
N ASP A 67 19.77 -4.34 -12.84
CA ASP A 67 20.09 -2.92 -12.85
C ASP A 67 19.74 -2.30 -11.48
N ASP A 68 20.77 -1.98 -10.72
CA ASP A 68 20.68 -1.38 -9.39
C ASP A 68 19.94 -0.03 -9.39
N ASP A 69 20.14 0.79 -10.42
CA ASP A 69 19.50 2.11 -10.48
C ASP A 69 18.02 1.96 -10.81
N ALA A 70 17.67 1.05 -11.72
CA ALA A 70 16.28 0.70 -11.96
C ALA A 70 15.58 0.12 -10.72
N LEU A 71 16.30 -0.63 -9.86
CA LEU A 71 15.77 -1.13 -8.60
C LEU A 71 15.52 0.02 -7.60
N ARG A 72 16.44 0.99 -7.50
CA ARG A 72 16.28 2.18 -6.66
C ARG A 72 15.12 3.04 -7.13
N ASP A 73 14.98 3.23 -8.45
CA ASP A 73 13.89 4.01 -9.03
C ASP A 73 12.52 3.39 -8.72
N GLN A 74 12.40 2.05 -8.76
CA GLN A 74 11.17 1.36 -8.36
C GLN A 74 10.81 1.64 -6.90
N TRP A 75 11.77 1.52 -5.99
CA TRP A 75 11.56 1.82 -4.56
C TRP A 75 11.18 3.29 -4.34
N GLN A 76 11.85 4.21 -5.02
CA GLN A 76 11.56 5.64 -4.91
C GLN A 76 10.16 5.96 -5.43
N TYR A 77 9.77 5.39 -6.57
CA TYR A 77 8.44 5.57 -7.12
C TYR A 77 7.36 5.01 -6.19
N TRP A 78 7.52 3.76 -5.74
CA TRP A 78 6.60 3.13 -4.81
C TRP A 78 6.42 3.96 -3.53
N PHE A 79 7.51 4.38 -2.90
CA PHE A 79 7.46 5.10 -1.63
C PHE A 79 6.98 6.55 -1.79
N ALA A 80 7.47 7.27 -2.79
CA ALA A 80 7.21 8.71 -2.93
C ALA A 80 5.90 9.00 -3.67
N HIS A 81 5.47 8.13 -4.58
CA HIS A 81 4.27 8.30 -5.40
C HIS A 81 3.14 7.36 -4.97
N GLU A 82 3.32 6.05 -5.09
CA GLU A 82 2.23 5.08 -4.90
C GLU A 82 1.74 5.00 -3.45
N MET A 83 2.64 5.24 -2.48
CA MET A 83 2.35 5.29 -1.04
C MET A 83 2.17 6.70 -0.49
N ALA A 84 2.08 7.73 -1.35
CA ALA A 84 1.94 9.13 -0.92
C ALA A 84 0.65 9.44 -0.15
N TRP A 85 -0.34 8.56 -0.23
CA TRP A 85 -1.62 8.70 0.46
C TRP A 85 -1.54 8.35 1.95
N LEU A 86 -0.50 7.62 2.40
CA LEU A 86 -0.27 7.44 3.83
C LEU A 86 0.11 8.79 4.43
N ASP A 87 -0.65 9.24 5.42
CA ASP A 87 -0.44 10.55 6.03
C ASP A 87 0.92 10.55 6.77
N ARG A 88 1.92 11.18 6.15
CA ARG A 88 3.28 11.27 6.71
C ARG A 88 3.36 12.48 7.64
N ALA A 89 2.72 12.38 8.80
CA ALA A 89 3.05 13.28 9.90
C ALA A 89 4.46 12.90 10.41
N ALA A 90 5.44 13.76 10.14
CA ALA A 90 6.84 13.59 10.55
C ALA A 90 7.04 13.84 12.06
#